data_AF-A0A2D7V086-F1
#
_entry.id   AF-A0A2D7V086-F1
#
_cell.length_a   1.000
_cell.length_b   1.000
_cell.length_c   1.000
_cell.angle_alpha   90.00
_cell.angle_beta   90.00
_cell.angle_gamma   90.00
#
_symmetry.space_group_name_H-M   'P 1'
#
loop_
_entity.id
_entity.type
_entity.pdbx_description
1 polymer ?
#
loop_
_entity_poly.entity_id
_entity_poly.type
_entity_poly.pdbx_seq_one_letter_code
_entity_poly.pdbx_strand_id
1 'polypeptide(L)'
;MNMAKSSKMADKIRSNVDKVRRQAKTDLKSVPPHRHCVVCRAVIKVDADPPICSKEDCKNKHQKNERSRKQLSILMYIFPAIAILLVILNVTQGGGA
;
A
#
# COMPACT_ATOMS: atom_id res chain seq x y z
N MET A 1 16.69 -17.42 46.08
CA MET A 1 17.31 -16.13 45.66
C MET A 1 17.31 -15.89 44.13
N ASN A 2 16.54 -16.65 43.32
CA ASN A 2 16.65 -16.62 41.86
C ASN A 2 15.67 -15.66 41.14
N MET A 3 14.61 -15.21 41.82
CA MET A 3 13.56 -14.37 41.22
C MET A 3 14.05 -12.95 40.86
N ALA A 4 14.90 -12.34 41.70
CA ALA A 4 15.42 -10.98 41.49
C ALA A 4 16.41 -10.85 40.33
N LYS A 5 16.97 -11.96 39.83
CA LYS A 5 17.89 -11.96 38.68
C LYS A 5 17.13 -12.03 37.35
N SER A 6 15.98 -12.70 37.35
CA SER A 6 15.08 -12.79 36.19
C SER A 6 14.42 -11.44 35.87
N SER A 7 13.93 -10.70 36.88
CA SER A 7 13.35 -9.37 36.68
C SER A 7 14.36 -8.37 36.12
N LYS A 8 15.57 -8.32 36.67
CA LYS A 8 16.67 -7.46 36.18
C LYS A 8 17.04 -7.77 34.72
N MET A 9 16.94 -9.02 34.30
CA MET A 9 17.20 -9.40 32.91
C MET A 9 16.08 -8.93 31.98
N ALA A 10 14.81 -9.08 32.40
CA ALA A 10 13.66 -8.58 31.65
C ALA A 10 13.70 -7.04 31.47
N ASP A 11 14.06 -6.30 32.53
CA ASP A 11 14.17 -4.84 32.47
C ASP A 11 15.35 -4.38 31.59
N LYS A 12 16.46 -5.13 31.61
CA LYS A 12 17.59 -4.86 30.71
C LYS A 12 17.24 -5.09 29.24
N ILE A 13 16.48 -6.15 28.94
CA ILE A 13 15.98 -6.41 27.58
C ILE A 13 15.07 -5.26 27.13
N ARG A 14 14.10 -4.84 27.96
CA ARG A 14 13.20 -3.71 27.64
C ARG A 14 13.99 -2.42 27.38
N SER A 15 14.95 -2.09 28.24
CA SER A 15 15.77 -0.88 28.09
C SER A 15 16.61 -0.87 26.81
N ASN A 16 17.12 -2.03 26.37
CA ASN A 16 17.88 -2.15 25.13
C ASN A 16 16.96 -2.02 23.91
N VAL A 17 15.75 -2.61 23.96
CA VAL A 17 14.75 -2.47 22.89
C VAL A 17 14.32 -1.01 22.74
N ASP A 18 14.11 -0.29 23.84
CA ASP A 18 13.77 1.14 23.80
C ASP A 18 14.89 2.00 23.24
N LYS A 19 16.15 1.70 23.57
CA LYS A 19 17.33 2.40 23.01
C LYS A 19 17.44 2.18 21.51
N VAL A 20 17.36 0.93 21.04
CA VAL A 20 17.41 0.60 19.60
C VAL A 20 16.25 1.26 18.85
N ARG A 21 15.04 1.24 19.42
CA ARG A 21 13.86 1.91 18.85
C ARG A 21 14.04 3.42 18.74
N ARG A 22 14.66 4.06 19.74
CA ARG A 22 14.94 5.51 19.72
C ARG A 22 16.06 5.86 18.74
N GLN A 23 17.09 5.04 18.64
CA GLN A 23 18.22 5.23 17.72
C GLN A 23 17.78 5.06 16.25
N ALA A 24 16.92 4.08 15.96
CA ALA A 24 16.31 3.93 14.64
C ALA A 24 15.47 5.15 14.23
N LYS A 25 14.94 5.92 15.20
CA LYS A 25 14.21 7.18 14.92
C LYS A 25 15.13 8.37 14.66
N THR A 26 16.36 8.35 15.17
CA THR A 26 17.31 9.48 15.01
C THR A 26 18.13 9.40 13.73
N ASP A 27 18.44 8.20 13.24
CA ASP A 27 19.18 8.00 11.97
C ASP A 27 18.33 8.19 10.70
N LEU A 28 17.00 8.34 10.84
CA LEU A 28 16.10 8.67 9.72
C LEU A 28 16.18 10.13 9.25
N LYS A 29 16.98 10.97 9.90
CA LYS A 29 17.00 12.44 9.67
C LYS A 29 17.69 12.89 8.38
N SER A 30 18.26 12.01 7.56
CA SER A 30 19.00 12.45 6.35
C SER A 30 18.98 11.44 5.21
N VAL A 31 17.85 10.79 4.93
CA VAL A 31 17.69 10.08 3.65
C VAL A 31 17.11 11.08 2.64
N PRO A 32 17.87 11.46 1.58
CA PRO A 32 17.36 12.35 0.55
C PRO A 32 16.08 11.78 -0.07
N PRO A 33 15.15 12.64 -0.52
CA PRO A 33 13.99 12.18 -1.26
C PRO A 33 14.46 11.34 -2.45
N HIS A 34 13.98 10.11 -2.53
CA HIS A 34 14.30 9.16 -3.57
C HIS A 34 13.00 8.49 -4.02
N ARG A 35 12.97 8.06 -5.26
CA ARG A 35 11.82 7.35 -5.82
C ARG A 35 12.26 5.98 -6.27
N HIS A 36 11.36 5.01 -6.17
CA HIS A 36 11.59 3.64 -6.61
C HIS A 36 10.69 3.31 -7.78
N CYS A 37 11.20 2.52 -8.73
CA CYS A 37 10.37 1.93 -9.77
C CYS A 37 9.29 1.05 -9.14
N VAL A 38 8.02 1.27 -9.49
CA VAL A 38 6.88 0.52 -8.92
C VAL A 38 6.90 -0.97 -9.27
N VAL A 39 7.64 -1.37 -10.31
CA VAL A 39 7.73 -2.76 -10.76
C VAL A 39 8.90 -3.51 -10.14
N CYS A 40 10.11 -2.97 -10.22
CA CYS A 40 11.35 -3.66 -9.82
C CYS A 40 12.06 -3.02 -8.61
N ARG A 41 11.53 -1.93 -8.06
CA ARG A 41 12.07 -1.18 -6.90
C ARG A 41 13.47 -0.58 -7.08
N ALA A 42 14.02 -0.58 -8.30
CA ALA A 42 15.25 0.15 -8.60
C ALA A 42 15.10 1.65 -8.27
N VAL A 43 16.17 2.28 -7.78
CA VAL A 43 16.20 3.72 -7.50
C VAL A 43 16.09 4.48 -8.82
N ILE A 44 15.16 5.43 -8.88
CA ILE A 44 14.91 6.32 -10.01
C ILE A 44 14.94 7.77 -9.55
N LYS A 45 15.04 8.71 -10.49
CA LYS A 45 14.96 10.13 -10.17
C LYS A 45 13.62 10.47 -9.53
N VAL A 46 13.61 11.45 -8.64
CA VAL A 46 12.42 11.85 -7.85
C VAL A 46 11.30 12.38 -8.75
N ASP A 47 11.68 13.08 -9.82
CA ASP A 47 10.84 13.70 -10.83
C ASP A 47 10.34 12.74 -11.92
N ALA A 48 10.73 11.45 -11.89
CA ALA A 48 10.38 10.50 -12.93
C ALA A 48 8.87 10.20 -12.96
N ASP A 49 8.17 10.70 -13.99
CA ASP A 49 6.77 10.41 -14.26
C ASP A 49 6.63 9.79 -15.66
N PRO A 50 6.13 8.54 -15.81
CA PRO A 50 5.63 7.60 -14.78
C PRO A 50 6.72 7.05 -13.83
N PRO A 51 6.34 6.52 -12.63
CA PRO A 51 7.27 6.00 -11.61
C PRO A 51 7.90 4.64 -11.97
N ILE A 52 8.50 4.53 -13.15
CA ILE A 52 9.12 3.31 -13.67
C ILE A 52 10.55 3.59 -14.14
N CYS A 53 11.41 2.57 -14.11
CA CYS A 53 12.74 2.65 -14.71
C CYS A 53 12.68 2.42 -16.22
N SER A 54 13.78 2.72 -16.93
CA SER A 54 13.86 2.65 -18.39
C SER A 54 13.78 1.25 -19.00
N LYS A 55 13.80 0.18 -18.17
CA LYS A 55 13.74 -1.23 -18.61
C LYS A 55 12.40 -1.53 -19.27
N GLU A 56 12.42 -2.17 -20.43
CA GLU A 56 11.26 -2.56 -21.23
C GLU A 56 10.29 -3.47 -20.48
N ASP A 57 10.81 -4.42 -19.69
CA ASP A 57 9.99 -5.29 -18.84
C ASP A 57 9.11 -4.51 -17.86
N CYS A 58 9.66 -3.44 -17.29
CA CYS A 58 8.95 -2.60 -16.33
C CYS A 58 7.89 -1.75 -17.03
N LYS A 59 8.18 -1.22 -18.23
CA LYS A 59 7.21 -0.50 -19.06
C LYS A 59 6.02 -1.39 -19.43
N ASN A 60 6.29 -2.60 -19.91
CA ASN A 60 5.26 -3.55 -20.31
C ASN A 60 4.37 -3.98 -19.15
N LYS A 61 4.96 -4.32 -17.99
CA LYS A 61 4.20 -4.67 -16.78
C LYS A 61 3.36 -3.51 -16.27
N HIS A 62 3.92 -2.31 -16.24
CA HIS A 62 3.20 -1.12 -15.81
C HIS A 62 2.02 -0.82 -16.74
N GLN A 63 2.20 -0.87 -18.06
CA GLN A 63 1.12 -0.65 -19.01
C GLN A 63 -0.03 -1.66 -18.85
N LYS A 64 0.28 -2.95 -18.63
CA LYS A 64 -0.75 -3.98 -18.37
C LYS A 64 -1.51 -3.69 -17.07
N ASN A 65 -0.79 -3.33 -16.01
CA ASN A 65 -1.39 -3.01 -14.73
C ASN A 65 -2.27 -1.75 -14.80
N GLU A 66 -1.85 -0.71 -15.52
CA GLU A 66 -2.64 0.50 -15.72
C GLU A 66 -3.94 0.22 -16.48
N ARG A 67 -3.89 -0.63 -17.51
CA ARG A 67 -5.11 -1.08 -18.20
C ARG A 67 -6.05 -1.83 -17.25
N SER A 68 -5.53 -2.77 -16.47
CA SER A 68 -6.33 -3.52 -15.49
C SER A 68 -6.93 -2.59 -14.43
N ARG A 69 -6.16 -1.64 -13.88
CA ARG A 69 -6.64 -0.65 -12.91
C ARG A 69 -7.80 0.19 -13.46
N LYS A 70 -7.69 0.66 -14.71
CA LYS A 70 -8.77 1.41 -15.37
C LYS A 70 -10.03 0.57 -15.51
N GLN A 71 -9.90 -0.67 -16.00
CA GLN A 71 -11.05 -1.57 -16.15
C GLN A 71 -11.70 -1.92 -14.80
N LEU A 72 -10.90 -2.22 -13.78
CA LEU A 72 -11.40 -2.48 -12.42
C LEU A 72 -12.09 -1.25 -11.83
N SER A 73 -11.53 -0.06 -12.04
CA SER A 73 -12.13 1.19 -11.59
C SER A 73 -13.49 1.41 -12.24
N ILE A 74 -13.60 1.19 -13.56
CA ILE A 74 -14.86 1.28 -14.29
C ILE A 74 -15.87 0.24 -13.76
N LEU A 75 -15.44 -1.01 -13.57
CA LEU A 75 -16.30 -2.09 -13.07
C LEU A 75 -16.87 -1.79 -11.67
N MET A 76 -16.06 -1.17 -10.79
CA MET A 76 -16.49 -0.74 -9.46
C MET A 76 -17.63 0.28 -9.47
N TYR A 77 -17.80 1.04 -10.56
CA TYR A 77 -18.92 1.96 -10.72
C TYR A 77 -20.08 1.35 -11.51
N ILE A 78 -19.79 0.59 -12.57
CA ILE A 78 -20.83 -0.03 -13.42
C ILE A 78 -21.65 -1.06 -12.64
N PHE A 79 -20.99 -1.92 -11.85
CA PHE A 79 -21.68 -2.96 -11.10
C PHE A 79 -22.75 -2.41 -10.14
N PRO A 80 -22.45 -1.47 -9.22
CA PRO A 80 -23.48 -0.91 -8.34
C PRO A 80 -24.52 -0.09 -9.12
N ALA A 81 -24.14 0.62 -10.19
CA ALA A 81 -25.10 1.37 -11.01
C ALA A 81 -26.16 0.46 -11.63
N ILE A 82 -25.75 -0.69 -12.21
CA ILE A 82 -26.67 -1.68 -12.76
C ILE A 82 -27.53 -2.29 -11.66
N ALA A 83 -26.95 -2.63 -10.50
CA ALA A 83 -27.72 -3.18 -9.39
C ALA A 83 -28.84 -2.23 -8.93
N ILE A 84 -28.54 -0.94 -8.77
CA ILE A 84 -29.53 0.08 -8.40
C ILE A 84 -30.61 0.21 -9.48
N LEU A 85 -30.21 0.25 -10.76
CA LEU A 85 -31.14 0.33 -11.88
C LEU A 85 -32.13 -0.85 -11.88
N LEU A 86 -31.64 -2.08 -11.66
CA LEU A 86 -32.48 -3.26 -11.58
C LEU A 86 -33.45 -3.20 -10.40
N VAL A 87 -33.02 -2.71 -9.24
CA VAL A 87 -33.90 -2.52 -8.07
C VAL A 87 -35.02 -1.54 -8.40
N ILE A 88 -34.72 -0.40 -9.04
CA ILE A 88 -35.72 0.59 -9.43
C ILE A 88 -36.74 -0.03 -10.39
N LEU A 89 -36.28 -0.74 -11.42
CA LEU A 89 -37.17 -1.38 -12.41
C LEU A 89 -38.10 -2.40 -11.75
N ASN A 90 -37.59 -3.23 -10.83
CA ASN A 90 -38.40 -4.19 -10.09
C ASN A 90 -39.43 -3.48 -9.18
N VAL A 91 -39.07 -2.38 -8.53
CA VAL A 91 -39.99 -1.61 -7.67
C VAL A 91 -41.09 -0.95 -8.51
N THR A 92 -40.77 -0.40 -9.68
CA THR A 92 -41.75 0.25 -10.55
C THR A 92 -42.66 -0.74 -11.28
N GLN A 93 -42.20 -1.97 -11.54
CA GLN A 93 -42.97 -3.00 -12.24
C GLN A 93 -43.71 -3.95 -11.28
N GLY A 94 -43.28 -4.05 -10.02
CA GLY A 94 -43.88 -4.86 -8.96
C GLY A 94 -44.93 -4.15 -8.08
N GLY A 95 -45.29 -2.90 -8.39
CA GLY A 95 -46.39 -2.16 -7.73
C GLY A 95 -47.77 -2.37 -8.36
N GLY A 96 -47.90 -3.34 -9.26
CA GLY A 96 -49.15 -3.71 -9.93
C GLY A 96 -49.50 -5.18 -9.71
N ALA A 97 -49.73 -5.55 -8.45
CA ALA A 97 -50.42 -6.77 -8.05
C ALA A 97 -51.38 -6.44 -6.90
#